data_AF-A0A497T873-F1
#
_entry.id   AF-A0A497T873-F1
#
_cell.length_a   1.000
_cell.length_b   1.000
_cell.length_c   1.000
_cell.angle_alpha   90.00
_cell.angle_beta   90.00
_cell.angle_gamma   90.00
#
_symmetry.space_group_name_H-M   'P 1'
#
loop_
_entity.id
_entity.type
_entity.pdbx_description
1 polymer ?
#
loop_
_entity_poly.entity_id
_entity_poly.type
_entity_poly.pdbx_seq_one_letter_code
_entity_poly.pdbx_strand_id
1 'polypeptide(L)'
;LLNLAQTSGFIVQETGASYSALPTETTDFIEHRLKFGNIAPSQLPKRKGLREKGIAGYYYDNPNQQHLLENDSKGVLLWSAFPDNTYSDSGARFPQHFEQIHKLLETVWLNTIQQIPRGRKILVTSDHGYVYFGPGLSFARSNTELRPLSEYLGGERYRRLSDEGKQPPDHPDLVVFPSRKVAVLRGRIQTHPPGKAASRLYKHGGLSIMEILTPWVVLEREEE
;
A
#
# COMPACT_ATOMS: atom_id res chain seq x y z
N LEU A 1 3.14 -14.61 7.04
CA LEU A 1 3.42 -15.08 5.66
C LEU A 1 4.32 -16.31 5.65
N LEU A 2 5.55 -16.26 6.17
CA LEU A 2 6.45 -17.42 6.15
C LEU A 2 5.86 -18.68 6.82
N ASN A 3 5.23 -18.52 8.00
CA ASN A 3 4.52 -19.62 8.64
C ASN A 3 3.39 -20.17 7.76
N LEU A 4 2.60 -19.31 7.12
CA LEU A 4 1.52 -19.73 6.21
C LEU A 4 2.07 -20.47 4.98
N ALA A 5 3.18 -20.00 4.42
CA ALA A 5 3.87 -20.69 3.33
C ALA A 5 4.25 -22.12 3.74
N GLN A 6 4.95 -22.26 4.86
CA GLN A 6 5.38 -23.56 5.37
C GLN A 6 4.20 -24.50 5.66
N THR A 7 3.16 -24.03 6.37
CA THR A 7 2.02 -24.87 6.76
C THR A 7 1.10 -25.24 5.60
N SER A 8 1.11 -24.47 4.51
CA SER A 8 0.36 -24.79 3.29
C SER A 8 1.19 -25.46 2.18
N GLY A 9 2.42 -25.90 2.52
CA GLY A 9 3.26 -26.71 1.63
C GLY A 9 3.97 -25.91 0.53
N PHE A 10 4.18 -24.61 0.72
CA PHE A 10 5.06 -23.81 -0.13
C PHE A 10 6.49 -23.83 0.39
N ILE A 11 7.44 -23.83 -0.54
CA ILE A 11 8.87 -23.67 -0.30
C ILE A 11 9.20 -22.19 -0.42
N VAL A 12 9.84 -21.63 0.61
CA VAL A 12 10.35 -20.26 0.59
C VAL A 12 11.69 -20.26 -0.12
N GLN A 13 11.75 -19.65 -1.31
CA GLN A 13 12.98 -19.58 -2.11
C GLN A 13 13.84 -18.38 -1.70
N GLU A 14 13.21 -17.23 -1.52
CA GLU A 14 13.92 -15.98 -1.25
C GLU A 14 13.04 -15.04 -0.43
N THR A 15 13.67 -14.21 0.40
CA THR A 15 13.01 -13.14 1.14
C THR A 15 13.83 -11.86 1.05
N GLY A 16 13.15 -10.72 1.10
CA GLY A 16 13.83 -9.44 1.17
C GLY A 16 12.86 -8.30 1.42
N ALA A 17 13.36 -7.09 1.22
CA ALA A 17 12.57 -5.88 1.30
C ALA A 17 12.87 -4.97 0.10
N SER A 18 11.87 -4.20 -0.28
CA SER A 18 11.95 -3.16 -1.31
C SER A 18 11.39 -1.85 -0.75
N TYR A 19 11.38 -0.82 -1.59
CA TYR A 19 10.76 0.45 -1.27
C TYR A 19 9.51 0.68 -2.12
N SER A 20 8.48 1.28 -1.52
CA SER A 20 7.27 1.75 -2.18
C SER A 20 7.56 2.79 -3.30
N ALA A 21 6.51 3.24 -3.99
CA ALA A 21 6.59 4.42 -4.85
C ALA A 21 6.69 5.72 -4.03
N LEU A 22 7.00 6.81 -4.72
CA LEU A 22 7.00 8.16 -4.16
C LEU A 22 6.09 9.05 -5.02
N PRO A 23 5.01 9.65 -4.48
CA PRO A 23 4.50 9.44 -3.11
C PRO A 23 4.09 7.99 -2.86
N THR A 24 4.02 7.59 -1.58
CA THR A 24 3.70 6.24 -1.09
C THR A 24 2.22 5.89 -1.31
N GLU A 25 1.73 6.03 -2.54
CA GLU A 25 0.33 5.87 -2.93
C GLU A 25 0.18 4.67 -3.86
N THR A 26 -0.95 3.97 -3.74
CA THR A 26 -1.26 2.79 -4.54
C THR A 26 -1.27 3.07 -6.05
N THR A 27 -1.85 4.20 -6.48
CA THR A 27 -1.91 4.54 -7.91
C THR A 27 -0.52 4.90 -8.46
N ASP A 28 0.31 5.58 -7.66
CA ASP A 28 1.71 5.85 -7.99
C ASP A 28 2.55 4.56 -8.04
N PHE A 29 2.24 3.56 -7.20
CA PHE A 29 2.88 2.24 -7.29
C PHE A 29 2.54 1.55 -8.60
N ILE A 30 1.26 1.51 -8.99
CA ILE A 30 0.84 0.90 -10.26
C ILE A 30 1.47 1.62 -11.46
N GLU A 31 1.52 2.95 -11.41
CA GLU A 31 2.13 3.76 -12.47
C GLU A 31 3.64 3.55 -12.55
N HIS A 32 4.35 3.69 -11.43
CA HIS A 32 5.81 3.75 -11.43
C HIS A 32 6.49 2.39 -11.33
N ARG A 33 5.91 1.42 -10.64
CA ARG A 33 6.48 0.08 -10.46
C ARG A 33 5.93 -0.92 -11.47
N LEU A 34 4.61 -0.97 -11.62
CA LEU A 34 3.98 -1.93 -12.55
C LEU A 34 3.87 -1.43 -14.00
N LYS A 35 4.02 -0.11 -14.21
CA LYS A 35 3.97 0.54 -15.54
C LYS A 35 2.65 0.33 -16.27
N PHE A 36 1.54 0.36 -15.53
CA PHE A 36 0.19 0.24 -16.11
C PHE A 36 -0.62 1.54 -16.12
N GLY A 37 0.00 2.65 -15.72
CA GLY A 37 -0.61 3.99 -15.65
C GLY A 37 -1.16 4.33 -14.27
N ASN A 38 -1.60 5.57 -14.08
CA ASN A 38 -2.20 6.04 -12.83
C ASN A 38 -3.67 5.58 -12.75
N ILE A 39 -3.90 4.38 -12.22
CA ILE A 39 -5.22 3.74 -12.15
C ILE A 39 -5.44 3.10 -10.78
N ALA A 40 -6.70 2.89 -10.41
CA ALA A 40 -7.05 2.12 -9.21
C ALA A 40 -6.77 0.62 -9.42
N PRO A 41 -6.46 -0.15 -8.36
CA PRO A 41 -6.21 -1.59 -8.47
C PRO A 41 -7.34 -2.38 -9.13
N SER A 42 -8.59 -2.02 -8.85
CA SER A 42 -9.78 -2.66 -9.43
C SER A 42 -9.86 -2.53 -10.96
N GLN A 43 -9.10 -1.61 -11.57
CA GLN A 43 -9.01 -1.42 -13.01
C GLN A 43 -7.92 -2.28 -13.66
N LEU A 44 -6.99 -2.85 -12.88
CA LEU A 44 -5.90 -3.70 -13.40
C LEU A 44 -6.42 -4.88 -14.24
N PRO A 45 -7.41 -5.69 -13.80
CA PRO A 45 -7.90 -6.83 -14.58
C PRO A 45 -8.33 -6.50 -16.02
N LYS A 46 -8.79 -5.25 -16.24
CA LYS A 46 -9.27 -4.77 -17.54
C LYS A 46 -8.18 -4.09 -18.37
N ARG A 47 -6.94 -4.01 -17.87
CA ARG A 47 -5.87 -3.28 -18.53
C ARG A 47 -5.34 -4.05 -19.74
N LYS A 48 -5.47 -3.44 -20.92
CA LYS A 48 -4.99 -4.00 -22.19
C LYS A 48 -3.53 -4.46 -22.13
N GLY A 49 -2.66 -3.68 -21.49
CA GLY A 49 -1.23 -4.00 -21.36
C GLY A 49 -0.90 -5.26 -20.55
N LEU A 50 -1.80 -5.74 -19.68
CA LEU A 50 -1.63 -7.05 -19.02
C LEU A 50 -1.92 -8.19 -20.01
N ARG A 51 -3.03 -8.09 -20.75
CA ARG A 51 -3.43 -9.06 -21.77
C ARG A 51 -2.39 -9.17 -22.90
N GLU A 52 -1.85 -8.05 -23.36
CA GLU A 52 -0.78 -8.01 -24.37
C GLU A 52 0.50 -8.72 -23.89
N LYS A 53 0.74 -8.77 -22.58
CA LYS A 53 1.85 -9.52 -21.96
C LYS A 53 1.49 -10.98 -21.64
N GLY A 54 0.26 -11.43 -21.92
CA GLY A 54 -0.24 -12.74 -21.54
C GLY A 54 -0.43 -12.93 -20.03
N ILE A 55 -0.67 -11.84 -19.30
CA ILE A 55 -0.88 -11.86 -17.85
C ILE A 55 -2.37 -11.73 -17.55
N ALA A 56 -2.93 -12.70 -16.82
CA ALA A 56 -4.30 -12.63 -16.30
C ALA A 56 -4.32 -11.84 -14.98
N GLY A 57 -5.17 -10.82 -14.89
CA GLY A 57 -5.26 -9.94 -13.72
C GLY A 57 -6.52 -10.19 -12.90
N TYR A 58 -6.40 -10.24 -11.59
CA TYR A 58 -7.50 -10.49 -10.65
C TYR A 58 -7.46 -9.47 -9.51
N TYR A 59 -8.63 -8.95 -9.14
CA TYR A 59 -8.80 -8.02 -8.02
C TYR A 59 -9.70 -8.64 -6.95
N TYR A 60 -9.22 -8.64 -5.71
CA TYR A 60 -9.90 -9.17 -4.54
C TYR A 60 -10.28 -8.00 -3.64
N ASP A 61 -11.57 -7.68 -3.60
CA ASP A 61 -12.10 -6.54 -2.87
C ASP A 61 -12.33 -6.83 -1.38
N ASN A 62 -12.38 -8.11 -1.00
CA ASN A 62 -12.52 -8.54 0.40
C ASN A 62 -11.83 -9.90 0.65
N PRO A 63 -11.52 -10.24 1.92
CA PRO A 63 -10.81 -11.47 2.27
C PRO A 63 -11.46 -12.79 1.82
N ASN A 64 -12.79 -12.81 1.67
CA ASN A 64 -13.54 -14.03 1.34
C ASN A 64 -13.71 -14.24 -0.17
N GLN A 65 -13.31 -13.27 -1.00
CA GLN A 65 -13.47 -13.36 -2.44
C GLN A 65 -12.53 -14.42 -3.01
N GLN A 66 -13.05 -15.23 -3.94
CA GLN A 66 -12.28 -16.21 -4.70
C GLN A 66 -12.45 -15.96 -6.20
N HIS A 67 -11.44 -16.36 -6.98
CA HIS A 67 -11.47 -16.36 -8.43
C HIS A 67 -10.98 -17.70 -8.94
N LEU A 68 -11.55 -18.18 -10.04
CA LEU A 68 -10.98 -19.28 -10.79
C LEU A 68 -9.83 -18.75 -11.65
N LEU A 69 -8.60 -19.18 -11.35
CA LEU A 69 -7.40 -18.69 -12.04
C LEU A 69 -7.18 -19.43 -13.36
N GLU A 70 -6.84 -18.66 -14.41
CA GLU A 70 -6.55 -19.18 -15.74
C GLU A 70 -5.19 -19.90 -15.77
N ASN A 71 -5.22 -21.22 -15.95
CA ASN A 71 -4.03 -22.08 -15.94
C ASN A 71 -3.09 -21.85 -17.13
N ASP A 72 -3.62 -21.40 -18.27
CA ASP A 72 -2.92 -21.20 -19.54
C ASP A 72 -2.28 -19.82 -19.69
N SER A 73 -2.55 -18.89 -18.77
CA SER A 73 -1.91 -17.58 -18.72
C SER A 73 -0.39 -17.71 -18.49
N LYS A 74 0.42 -16.90 -19.19
CA LYS A 74 1.88 -16.85 -19.00
C LYS A 74 2.26 -16.37 -17.60
N GLY A 75 1.41 -15.55 -17.00
CA GLY A 75 1.55 -15.07 -15.63
C GLY A 75 0.20 -14.65 -15.07
N VAL A 76 0.14 -14.55 -13.75
CA VAL A 76 -1.04 -14.03 -13.03
C VAL A 76 -0.63 -12.84 -12.17
N LEU A 77 -1.47 -11.81 -12.14
CA LEU A 77 -1.36 -10.70 -11.21
C LEU A 77 -2.58 -10.72 -10.29
N LEU A 78 -2.36 -11.03 -9.02
CA LEU A 78 -3.41 -10.98 -7.99
C LEU A 78 -3.21 -9.70 -7.19
N TRP A 79 -4.22 -8.84 -7.13
CA TRP A 79 -4.22 -7.67 -6.26
C TRP A 79 -5.28 -7.83 -5.16
N SER A 80 -4.84 -7.85 -3.90
CA SER A 80 -5.75 -7.83 -2.76
C SER A 80 -5.89 -6.41 -2.22
N ALA A 81 -7.13 -5.97 -2.01
CA ALA A 81 -7.41 -4.70 -1.32
C ALA A 81 -7.27 -4.81 0.20
N PHE A 82 -7.00 -6.01 0.73
CA PHE A 82 -6.74 -6.22 2.15
C PHE A 82 -5.27 -5.92 2.48
N PRO A 83 -4.97 -5.22 3.59
CA PRO A 83 -5.90 -4.75 4.61
C PRO A 83 -6.48 -3.34 4.37
N ASP A 84 -6.10 -2.65 3.29
CA ASP A 84 -6.49 -1.25 3.04
C ASP A 84 -8.00 -1.00 3.15
N ASN A 85 -8.80 -1.89 2.58
CA ASN A 85 -10.25 -1.86 2.62
C ASN A 85 -10.85 -1.93 4.03
N THR A 86 -10.08 -2.35 5.05
CA THR A 86 -10.54 -2.39 6.44
C THR A 86 -10.30 -1.06 7.17
N TYR A 87 -9.43 -0.18 6.68
CA TYR A 87 -9.12 1.09 7.36
C TYR A 87 -10.20 2.17 7.22
N SER A 88 -11.22 1.96 6.38
CA SER A 88 -12.44 2.78 6.40
C SER A 88 -13.36 2.48 7.60
N ASP A 89 -13.14 1.36 8.30
CA ASP A 89 -13.89 1.03 9.52
C ASP A 89 -13.42 1.89 10.71
N SER A 90 -14.36 2.39 11.49
CA SER A 90 -14.13 3.00 12.81
C SER A 90 -13.23 2.16 13.73
N GLY A 91 -13.24 0.83 13.58
CA GLY A 91 -12.38 -0.11 14.28
C GLY A 91 -10.89 0.15 14.10
N ALA A 92 -10.46 0.72 12.96
CA ALA A 92 -9.06 1.02 12.62
C ALA A 92 -8.32 1.92 13.62
N ARG A 93 -9.04 2.52 14.55
CA ARG A 93 -8.50 3.33 15.66
C ARG A 93 -8.08 2.53 16.88
N PHE A 94 -8.35 1.24 16.90
CA PHE A 94 -8.16 0.40 18.07
C PHE A 94 -7.18 -0.74 17.76
N PRO A 95 -6.33 -1.14 18.74
CA PRO A 95 -5.38 -2.24 18.56
C PRO A 95 -6.04 -3.55 18.07
N GLN A 96 -7.27 -3.82 18.50
CA GLN A 96 -8.04 -5.02 18.15
C GLN A 96 -8.25 -5.16 16.63
N HIS A 97 -8.27 -4.06 15.88
CA HIS A 97 -8.35 -4.11 14.42
C HIS A 97 -7.11 -4.77 13.81
N PHE A 98 -5.93 -4.47 14.34
CA PHE A 98 -4.67 -5.03 13.86
C PHE A 98 -4.55 -6.52 14.23
N GLU A 99 -5.03 -6.91 15.42
CA GLU A 99 -5.17 -8.33 15.77
C GLU A 99 -6.11 -9.07 14.82
N GLN A 100 -7.22 -8.44 14.42
CA GLN A 100 -8.16 -9.03 13.47
C GLN A 100 -7.57 -9.14 12.06
N ILE A 101 -6.73 -8.19 11.63
CA ILE A 101 -5.98 -8.28 10.36
C ILE A 101 -5.14 -9.57 10.33
N HIS A 102 -4.45 -9.91 11.42
CA HIS A 102 -3.66 -11.14 11.49
C HIS A 102 -4.52 -12.40 11.31
N LYS A 103 -5.74 -12.44 11.86
CA LYS A 103 -6.66 -13.56 11.69
C LYS A 103 -7.19 -13.67 10.26
N LEU A 104 -7.59 -12.55 9.66
CA LEU A 104 -8.11 -12.51 8.29
C LEU A 104 -7.03 -12.80 7.23
N LEU A 105 -5.75 -12.63 7.56
CA LEU A 105 -4.65 -12.95 6.67
C LEU A 105 -4.66 -14.43 6.25
N GLU A 106 -5.09 -15.34 7.13
CA GLU A 106 -5.21 -16.77 6.78
C GLU A 106 -6.28 -16.99 5.71
N THR A 107 -7.42 -16.31 5.83
CA THR A 107 -8.50 -16.35 4.85
C THR A 107 -8.07 -15.77 3.50
N VAL A 108 -7.39 -14.61 3.52
CA VAL A 108 -6.81 -14.03 2.30
C VAL A 108 -5.83 -14.99 1.65
N TRP A 109 -4.93 -15.58 2.44
CA TRP A 109 -3.93 -16.54 1.95
C TRP A 109 -4.57 -17.76 1.30
N LEU A 110 -5.59 -18.34 1.95
CA LEU A 110 -6.36 -19.47 1.41
C LEU A 110 -7.04 -19.12 0.09
N ASN A 111 -7.64 -17.93 -0.02
CA ASN A 111 -8.45 -17.53 -1.18
C ASN A 111 -7.64 -16.90 -2.32
N THR A 112 -6.35 -16.62 -2.09
CA THR A 112 -5.43 -16.05 -3.09
C THR A 112 -4.27 -17.00 -3.39
N ILE A 113 -3.25 -17.05 -2.53
CA ILE A 113 -1.99 -17.75 -2.78
C ILE A 113 -2.20 -19.26 -2.92
N GLN A 114 -3.03 -19.88 -2.08
CA GLN A 114 -3.30 -21.33 -2.18
C GLN A 114 -4.12 -21.71 -3.41
N GLN A 115 -4.78 -20.76 -4.06
CA GLN A 115 -5.53 -21.00 -5.30
C GLN A 115 -4.63 -20.94 -6.54
N ILE A 116 -3.37 -20.50 -6.40
CA ILE A 116 -2.43 -20.46 -7.51
C ILE A 116 -2.05 -21.89 -7.92
N PRO A 117 -2.16 -22.23 -9.22
CA PRO A 117 -1.75 -23.54 -9.72
C PRO A 117 -0.29 -23.88 -9.36
N ARG A 118 -0.02 -25.16 -9.12
CA ARG A 118 1.34 -25.68 -8.87
C ARG A 118 2.27 -25.42 -10.05
N GLY A 119 3.58 -25.53 -9.81
CA GLY A 119 4.62 -25.27 -10.82
C GLY A 119 4.86 -23.79 -11.12
N ARG A 120 4.19 -22.87 -10.41
CA ARG A 120 4.38 -21.43 -10.57
C ARG A 120 5.29 -20.87 -9.48
N LYS A 121 6.23 -20.02 -9.89
CA LYS A 121 6.98 -19.14 -9.00
C LYS A 121 6.13 -17.94 -8.62
N ILE A 122 5.97 -17.69 -7.33
CA ILE A 122 5.03 -16.70 -6.78
C ILE A 122 5.83 -15.63 -6.04
N LEU A 123 5.66 -14.36 -6.42
CA LEU A 123 6.15 -13.22 -5.65
C LEU A 123 4.99 -12.62 -4.85
N VAL A 124 5.10 -12.62 -3.52
CA VAL A 124 4.17 -11.92 -2.64
C VAL A 124 4.86 -10.66 -2.11
N THR A 125 4.25 -9.49 -2.31
CA THR A 125 4.76 -8.18 -1.88
C THR A 125 3.60 -7.23 -1.61
N SER A 126 3.92 -6.05 -1.06
CA SER A 126 2.98 -4.93 -0.89
C SER A 126 3.37 -3.74 -1.77
N ASP A 127 2.42 -2.83 -2.01
CA ASP A 127 2.64 -1.54 -2.65
C ASP A 127 3.14 -0.47 -1.65
N HIS A 128 2.73 -0.55 -0.38
CA HIS A 128 3.25 0.26 0.73
C HIS A 128 3.06 -0.46 2.09
N GLY A 129 3.50 0.18 3.17
CA GLY A 129 3.38 -0.32 4.54
C GLY A 129 2.44 0.50 5.40
N TYR A 130 2.01 -0.09 6.51
CA TYR A 130 1.22 0.56 7.55
C TYR A 130 1.94 0.47 8.89
N VAL A 131 1.78 1.51 9.71
CA VAL A 131 2.22 1.47 11.11
C VAL A 131 1.21 2.10 12.03
N TYR A 132 0.73 1.31 13.00
CA TYR A 132 -0.14 1.79 14.05
C TYR A 132 0.61 1.86 15.37
N PHE A 133 0.75 3.08 15.86
CA PHE A 133 1.36 3.37 17.16
C PHE A 133 0.30 3.79 18.21
N GLY A 134 -1.00 3.77 17.87
CA GLY A 134 -2.03 4.32 18.75
C GLY A 134 -2.13 5.85 18.71
N PRO A 135 -3.11 6.42 19.43
CA PRO A 135 -3.32 7.86 19.49
C PRO A 135 -2.13 8.57 20.16
N GLY A 136 -1.76 9.75 19.65
CA GLY A 136 -0.74 10.60 20.26
C GLY A 136 0.72 10.24 19.96
N LEU A 137 1.00 9.14 19.24
CA LEU A 137 2.37 8.75 18.87
C LEU A 137 2.84 9.36 17.53
N SER A 138 2.56 10.65 17.34
CA SER A 138 3.12 11.49 16.28
C SER A 138 4.26 12.33 16.85
N PHE A 139 5.22 12.74 16.01
CA PHE A 139 6.26 13.66 16.46
C PHE A 139 5.63 14.98 16.92
N ALA A 140 5.89 15.35 18.17
CA ALA A 140 5.34 16.56 18.77
C ALA A 140 5.81 17.80 18.01
N ARG A 141 4.86 18.66 17.65
CA ARG A 141 5.07 19.98 17.07
C ARG A 141 4.05 20.94 17.65
N SER A 142 4.43 22.19 17.83
CA SER A 142 3.51 23.26 18.17
C SER A 142 2.58 23.59 16.99
N ASN A 143 1.42 24.18 17.28
CA ASN A 143 0.51 24.67 16.23
C ASN A 143 1.16 25.73 15.33
N THR A 144 2.11 26.49 15.86
CA THR A 144 2.88 27.48 15.10
C THR A 144 3.81 26.83 14.08
N GLU A 145 4.47 25.73 14.44
CA GLU A 145 5.30 24.94 13.51
C GLU A 145 4.43 24.25 12.45
N LEU A 146 3.26 23.73 12.83
CA LEU A 146 2.38 22.99 11.91
C LEU A 146 1.58 23.86 10.94
N ARG A 147 1.43 25.16 11.21
CA ARG A 147 0.63 26.08 10.40
C ARG A 147 1.05 26.13 8.93
N PRO A 148 2.32 26.42 8.57
CA PRO A 148 2.74 26.47 7.18
C PRO A 148 2.54 25.13 6.45
N LEU A 149 2.80 24.01 7.15
CA LEU A 149 2.55 22.66 6.60
C LEU A 149 1.06 22.42 6.35
N SER A 150 0.19 22.83 7.28
CA SER A 150 -1.26 22.63 7.18
C SER A 150 -1.87 23.47 6.06
N GLU A 151 -1.41 24.72 5.88
CA GLU A 151 -1.83 25.62 4.79
C GLU A 151 -1.35 25.16 3.41
N TYR A 152 -0.16 24.55 3.37
CA TYR A 152 0.43 24.01 2.16
C TYR A 152 -0.14 22.64 1.78
N LEU A 153 -0.23 21.68 2.70
CA LEU A 153 -0.67 20.32 2.42
C LEU A 153 -2.18 20.10 2.55
N GLY A 154 -2.91 21.03 3.20
CA GLY A 154 -4.36 20.92 3.35
C GLY A 154 -4.82 19.73 4.20
N GLY A 155 -3.93 19.15 5.01
CA GLY A 155 -4.22 17.94 5.79
C GLY A 155 -3.74 16.64 5.17
N GLU A 156 -3.25 16.67 3.94
CA GLU A 156 -2.66 15.51 3.26
C GLU A 156 -1.20 15.32 3.66
N ARG A 157 -0.65 14.15 3.35
CA ARG A 157 0.76 13.81 3.64
C ARG A 157 1.75 14.25 2.55
N TYR A 158 1.23 14.63 1.39
CA TYR A 158 2.01 15.11 0.27
C TYR A 158 1.20 16.10 -0.58
N ARG A 159 1.89 16.82 -1.46
CA ARG A 159 1.30 17.63 -2.51
C ARG A 159 2.13 17.50 -3.78
N ARG A 160 1.48 17.28 -4.93
CA ARG A 160 2.17 17.37 -6.22
C ARG A 160 2.50 18.84 -6.53
N LEU A 161 3.70 19.06 -7.06
CA LEU A 161 4.13 20.36 -7.57
C LEU A 161 3.44 20.56 -8.92
N SER A 162 2.48 21.49 -8.97
CA SER A 162 1.90 21.96 -10.22
C SER A 162 2.62 23.22 -10.69
N ASP A 163 2.59 23.47 -12.00
CA ASP A 163 3.19 24.66 -12.60
C ASP A 163 2.39 25.94 -12.24
N GLU A 164 1.19 25.80 -11.63
CA GLU A 164 0.23 26.88 -11.32
C GLU A 164 0.20 27.33 -9.84
N GLY A 165 1.15 26.92 -9.00
CA GLY A 165 1.51 27.70 -7.82
C GLY A 165 0.80 27.40 -6.50
N LYS A 166 1.54 26.71 -5.62
CA LYS A 166 1.84 27.09 -4.23
C LYS A 166 3.26 26.62 -4.00
N GLN A 167 4.16 27.50 -3.58
CA GLN A 167 5.54 27.08 -3.30
C GLN A 167 5.58 26.28 -2.00
N PRO A 168 6.34 25.17 -1.94
CA PRO A 168 6.54 24.46 -0.68
C PRO A 168 7.20 25.40 0.32
N PRO A 169 6.70 25.52 1.56
CA PRO A 169 7.37 26.29 2.59
C PRO A 169 8.74 25.68 2.90
N ASP A 170 9.71 26.52 3.25
CA ASP A 170 10.95 26.05 3.85
C ASP A 170 10.64 25.57 5.28
N HIS A 171 10.61 24.25 5.45
CA HIS A 171 10.23 23.62 6.70
C HIS A 171 11.01 22.31 6.90
N PRO A 172 11.61 22.06 8.09
CA PRO A 172 12.47 20.89 8.32
C PRO A 172 11.75 19.55 8.15
N ASP A 173 10.42 19.56 8.29
CA ASP A 173 9.57 18.39 8.12
C ASP A 173 8.91 18.29 6.74
N LEU A 174 9.30 19.10 5.76
CA LEU A 174 8.83 18.98 4.38
C LEU A 174 10.02 18.65 3.47
N VAL A 175 9.91 17.56 2.72
CA VAL A 175 10.93 17.16 1.73
C VAL A 175 10.36 17.37 0.34
N VAL A 176 11.06 18.15 -0.47
CA VAL A 176 10.71 18.39 -1.87
C VAL A 176 11.53 17.47 -2.75
N PHE A 177 10.87 16.77 -3.66
CA PHE A 177 11.47 15.92 -4.69
C PHE A 177 11.17 16.51 -6.07
N PRO A 178 12.01 17.44 -6.58
CA PRO A 178 11.76 18.14 -7.84
C PRO A 178 11.62 17.18 -9.03
N SER A 179 12.46 16.14 -9.10
CA SER A 179 12.45 15.13 -10.17
C SER A 179 11.16 14.29 -10.21
N ARG A 180 10.41 14.26 -9.11
CA ARG A 180 9.12 13.58 -8.99
C ARG A 180 7.95 14.55 -8.91
N LYS A 181 8.21 15.86 -9.02
CA LYS A 181 7.22 16.94 -8.87
C LYS A 181 6.33 16.71 -7.64
N VAL A 182 6.93 16.42 -6.49
CA VAL A 182 6.15 16.18 -5.25
C VAL A 182 6.88 16.74 -4.04
N ALA A 183 6.12 17.31 -3.10
CA ALA A 183 6.55 17.64 -1.76
C ALA A 183 5.84 16.72 -0.78
N VAL A 184 6.58 16.12 0.16
CA VAL A 184 6.08 15.09 1.07
C VAL A 184 6.47 15.47 2.50
N LEU A 185 5.53 15.32 3.42
CA LEU A 185 5.78 15.47 4.85
C LEU A 185 6.82 14.43 5.30
N ARG A 186 7.77 14.78 6.17
CA ARG A 186 8.80 13.88 6.68
C ARG A 186 8.34 13.24 7.98
N GLY A 187 8.38 11.92 8.03
CA GLY A 187 8.02 11.17 9.23
C GLY A 187 6.54 11.30 9.61
N ARG A 188 6.22 10.89 10.83
CA ARG A 188 4.84 10.82 11.33
C ARG A 188 4.46 12.11 12.05
N ILE A 189 4.09 13.12 11.28
CA ILE A 189 3.57 14.39 11.78
C ILE A 189 2.10 14.48 11.41
N GLN A 190 1.29 14.93 12.35
CA GLN A 190 -0.14 15.12 12.12
C GLN A 190 -0.41 16.61 11.93
N THR A 191 -0.78 16.99 10.72
CA THR A 191 -1.25 18.36 10.45
C THR A 191 -2.66 18.54 11.02
N HIS A 192 -2.99 19.78 11.38
CA HIS A 192 -4.30 20.15 11.93
C HIS A 192 -5.02 21.07 10.92
N PRO A 193 -5.48 20.52 9.77
CA PRO A 193 -6.23 21.31 8.81
C PRO A 193 -7.56 21.78 9.43
N PRO A 194 -8.02 23.00 9.15
CA PRO A 194 -9.33 23.45 9.58
C PRO A 194 -10.45 22.68 8.85
N GLY A 195 -11.64 22.62 9.46
CA GLY A 195 -12.86 22.13 8.81
C GLY A 195 -12.99 20.59 8.71
N LYS A 196 -13.73 20.11 7.70
CA LYS A 196 -14.12 18.68 7.55
C LYS A 196 -12.92 17.72 7.47
N ALA A 197 -11.73 18.17 7.06
CA ALA A 197 -10.52 17.35 7.03
C ALA A 197 -9.98 16.99 8.44
N ALA A 198 -10.46 17.69 9.48
CA ALA A 198 -10.14 17.36 10.88
C ALA A 198 -10.83 16.08 11.36
N SER A 199 -11.96 15.67 10.75
CA SER A 199 -12.77 14.54 11.23
C SER A 199 -12.34 13.16 10.72
N ARG A 200 -11.29 13.06 9.89
CA ARG A 200 -10.77 11.76 9.43
C ARG A 200 -10.22 10.97 10.64
N LEU A 201 -11.05 10.07 11.17
CA LEU A 201 -10.79 8.64 11.12
C LEU A 201 -9.39 8.21 11.58
N TYR A 202 -8.69 7.69 10.59
CA TYR A 202 -7.29 7.29 10.57
C TYR A 202 -6.57 8.23 9.58
N LYS A 203 -5.36 8.67 9.92
CA LYS A 203 -4.52 9.50 9.04
C LYS A 203 -3.17 8.82 8.90
N HIS A 204 -2.75 8.61 7.66
CA HIS A 204 -1.38 8.22 7.35
C HIS A 204 -0.38 9.29 7.81
N GLY A 205 0.83 8.86 8.12
CA GLY A 205 1.95 9.77 8.35
C GLY A 205 2.44 10.39 7.04
N GLY A 206 3.46 11.24 7.15
CA GLY A 206 4.33 11.58 6.04
C GLY A 206 5.24 10.41 5.62
N LEU A 207 6.25 10.67 4.80
CA LEU A 207 7.28 9.73 4.41
C LEU A 207 8.01 9.15 5.63
N SER A 208 7.65 7.93 6.02
CA SER A 208 8.25 7.19 7.13
C SER A 208 8.84 5.87 6.65
N ILE A 209 9.93 5.41 7.27
CA ILE A 209 10.59 4.12 6.94
C ILE A 209 9.58 2.97 6.95
N MET A 210 8.68 2.97 7.94
CA MET A 210 7.69 1.91 8.13
C MET A 210 6.58 1.91 7.07
N GLU A 211 6.31 3.04 6.42
CA GLU A 211 5.33 3.11 5.33
C GLU A 211 5.98 2.88 3.95
N ILE A 212 7.31 3.08 3.82
CA ILE A 212 8.00 2.87 2.54
C ILE A 212 8.59 1.47 2.37
N LEU A 213 8.95 0.76 3.45
CA LEU A 213 9.51 -0.58 3.33
C LEU A 213 8.42 -1.60 3.00
N THR A 214 8.58 -2.29 1.87
CA THR A 214 7.66 -3.34 1.43
C THR A 214 8.38 -4.69 1.47
N PRO A 215 8.05 -5.57 2.43
CA PRO A 215 8.63 -6.91 2.45
C PRO A 215 8.13 -7.71 1.26
N TRP A 216 8.97 -8.60 0.77
CA TRP A 216 8.59 -9.55 -0.27
C TRP A 216 9.15 -10.94 0.01
N VAL A 217 8.42 -11.94 -0.48
CA VAL A 217 8.80 -13.35 -0.41
C VAL A 217 8.55 -14.00 -1.76
N VAL A 218 9.50 -14.81 -2.18
CA VAL A 218 9.40 -15.67 -3.37
C VAL A 218 9.10 -17.09 -2.89
N LEU A 219 8.04 -17.66 -3.43
CA LEU A 219 7.51 -18.96 -3.07
C LEU A 219 7.42 -19.85 -4.30
N GLU A 220 7.56 -21.14 -4.08
CA GLU A 220 7.28 -22.18 -5.06
C GLU A 220 6.53 -23.33 -4.38
N ARG A 221 5.85 -24.14 -5.19
CA ARG A 221 5.21 -25.36 -4.73
C ARG A 221 5.50 -26.45 -5.75
N GLU A 222 5.94 -27.61 -5.26
CA GLU A 222 6.30 -28.76 -6.08
C GLU A 222 5.19 -29.08 -7.08
N GLU A 223 5.61 -29.35 -8.32
CA GLU A 223 4.75 -29.97 -9.34
C GLU A 223 4.31 -31.36 -8.85
N GLU A 224 3.10 -31.77 -9.25
CA GLU A 224 2.61 -33.14 -9.00
C GLU A 224 3.27 -34.15 -9.95
#